data_AF-G3BE95-F1
#
_entry.id   AF-G3BE95-F1
#
_cell.length_a   1.000
_cell.length_b   1.000
_cell.length_c   1.000
_cell.angle_alpha   90.00
_cell.angle_beta   90.00
_cell.angle_gamma   90.00
#
_symmetry.space_group_name_H-M   'P 1'
#
loop_
_entity.id
_entity.type
_entity.pdbx_description
1 polymer ?
#
loop_
_entity_poly.entity_id
_entity_poly.type
_entity_poly.pdbx_seq_one_letter_code
_entity_poly.pdbx_strand_id
1 'polypeptide(L)'
;MSLPIEDPVFGGVNYTASAYMMELLYALGDGRDPGTGIKPFSRWSKNLMGPKLPEALLNYNVGMQVNLLGGYPISKDIVPSAIFTAVFVIFTLTHLAIFVVNCGRNHYFYLSLYWVGYGILRSLGFGLRILWAHDITLVDMAIADECMLVLGNVALVASNLVLAQRLFSWRHPVGGARRLFRYTMYGMYLVVAGVIAMTVTASAVPYLYYLSSKVFWHYKICVMVSSILIILYSLTAISLLGLSYFFKPTRKDENLYTYQPWWIESFSPFYFVKKGAKLEAEETFMKRNHNHRHAVRVIAATHHHYNMVEGLTNQRGDLTHNTSILIIFISTTFLFLASVVRCIAVFQANAAFRGGRVCEPVLMYIVWGLLEVVINILFLVGRVDLRFYRPDKLPKKVRAIITAEQSVMVSIITAEQSFFASRNISQNVSDEEESEAEDMDDFSYTESPPSRTAAPPGYEFKNDKLEESTSNDNESDFNF
;
A
#
# COMPACT_ATOMS: atom_id res chain seq x y z
N MET A 1 -27.68 39.46 -11.13
CA MET A 1 -29.03 39.03 -10.76
C MET A 1 -28.86 37.94 -9.73
N SER A 2 -28.93 38.29 -8.43
CA SER A 2 -28.78 37.33 -7.34
C SER A 2 -29.96 36.36 -7.41
N LEU A 3 -29.67 35.06 -7.54
CA LEU A 3 -30.68 34.04 -7.29
C LEU A 3 -31.11 34.19 -5.82
N PRO A 4 -32.40 34.06 -5.49
CA PRO A 4 -32.84 34.10 -4.10
C PRO A 4 -32.11 33.01 -3.32
N ILE A 5 -31.29 33.43 -2.35
CA ILE A 5 -30.61 32.51 -1.44
C ILE A 5 -31.70 32.03 -0.48
N GLU A 6 -32.13 30.77 -0.64
CA GLU A 6 -33.04 30.13 0.33
C GLU A 6 -32.39 30.18 1.71
N ASP A 7 -33.18 30.56 2.71
CA ASP A 7 -32.69 30.64 4.07
C ASP A 7 -32.44 29.22 4.60
N PRO A 8 -31.18 28.87 4.95
CA PRO A 8 -30.83 27.58 5.52
C PRO A 8 -31.59 27.23 6.79
N VAL A 9 -32.08 28.24 7.52
CA VAL A 9 -32.69 28.10 8.84
C VAL A 9 -34.18 27.78 8.74
N PHE A 10 -34.88 28.29 7.73
CA PHE A 10 -36.35 28.22 7.67
C PHE A 10 -36.91 27.37 6.53
N GLY A 11 -36.07 26.98 5.55
CA GLY A 11 -36.52 26.22 4.38
C GLY A 11 -37.39 27.07 3.45
N GLY A 12 -36.96 27.23 2.20
CA GLY A 12 -37.61 28.08 1.21
C GLY A 12 -37.12 29.54 1.21
N VAL A 13 -37.74 30.38 0.38
CA VAL A 13 -37.42 31.81 0.23
C VAL A 13 -38.02 32.61 1.40
N ASN A 14 -37.53 32.34 2.62
CA ASN A 14 -37.97 33.06 3.81
C ASN A 14 -36.95 34.14 4.16
N TYR A 15 -37.37 35.38 3.96
CA TYR A 15 -36.58 36.60 4.14
C TYR A 15 -36.33 36.89 5.62
N THR A 16 -35.17 36.50 6.16
CA THR A 16 -34.77 36.85 7.52
C THR A 16 -33.78 38.02 7.55
N ALA A 17 -33.79 38.79 8.65
CA ALA A 17 -32.84 39.87 8.85
C ALA A 17 -31.38 39.36 8.82
N SER A 18 -31.14 38.14 9.30
CA SER A 18 -29.86 37.45 9.20
C SER A 18 -29.43 37.21 7.75
N ALA A 19 -30.33 36.76 6.87
CA ALA A 19 -30.02 36.51 5.47
C ALA A 19 -29.61 37.80 4.73
N TYR A 20 -30.35 38.90 4.89
CA TYR A 20 -30.00 40.19 4.27
C TYR A 20 -28.74 40.82 4.85
N MET A 21 -28.52 40.70 6.16
CA MET A 21 -27.27 41.15 6.78
C MET A 21 -26.09 40.38 6.20
N MET A 22 -26.24 39.07 5.99
CA MET A 22 -25.21 38.25 5.37
C MET A 22 -25.01 38.59 3.89
N GLU A 23 -26.07 38.81 3.11
CA GLU A 23 -25.97 39.27 1.73
C GLU A 23 -25.24 40.62 1.62
N LEU A 24 -25.53 41.57 2.51
CA LEU A 24 -24.83 42.85 2.57
C LEU A 24 -23.33 42.65 2.84
N LEU A 25 -22.99 41.79 3.80
CA LEU A 25 -21.60 41.46 4.14
C LEU A 25 -20.88 40.76 2.98
N TYR A 26 -21.55 39.86 2.26
CA TYR A 26 -21.00 39.21 1.08
C TYR A 26 -20.83 40.18 -0.11
N ALA A 27 -21.77 41.12 -0.29
CA ALA A 27 -21.68 42.16 -1.31
C ALA A 27 -20.51 43.12 -1.06
N LEU A 28 -20.25 43.46 0.21
CA LEU A 28 -19.06 44.23 0.61
C LEU A 28 -17.74 43.46 0.39
N GLY A 29 -17.82 42.13 0.28
CA GLY A 29 -16.70 41.24 0.03
C GLY A 29 -16.32 41.06 -1.45
N ASP A 30 -16.79 41.88 -2.38
CA ASP A 30 -16.45 41.77 -3.82
C ASP A 30 -17.04 40.52 -4.51
N GLY A 31 -18.27 40.12 -4.14
CA GLY A 31 -19.02 39.06 -4.85
C GLY A 31 -18.51 37.63 -4.64
N ARG A 32 -18.03 37.33 -3.44
CA ARG A 32 -17.51 36.00 -3.04
C ARG A 32 -18.62 34.96 -2.92
N ASP A 33 -18.27 33.69 -3.17
CA ASP A 33 -19.24 32.58 -3.10
C ASP A 33 -19.64 32.30 -1.64
N PRO A 34 -20.95 32.26 -1.34
CA PRO A 34 -21.43 31.96 0.01
C PRO A 34 -20.89 30.63 0.56
N GLY A 35 -20.61 30.58 1.86
CA GLY A 35 -20.09 29.36 2.51
C GLY A 35 -18.57 29.17 2.43
N THR A 36 -17.84 30.13 1.84
CA THR A 36 -16.38 30.16 1.82
C THR A 36 -15.82 31.21 2.78
N GLY A 37 -14.60 31.02 3.27
CA GLY A 37 -13.90 31.98 4.15
C GLY A 37 -14.47 32.06 5.56
N ILE A 38 -14.95 30.93 6.12
CA ILE A 38 -15.58 30.95 7.44
C ILE A 38 -14.59 31.33 8.56
N LYS A 39 -13.29 31.05 8.43
CA LYS A 39 -12.28 31.38 9.43
C LYS A 39 -12.11 32.89 9.64
N PRO A 40 -11.81 33.70 8.60
CA PRO A 40 -11.78 35.14 8.76
C PRO A 40 -13.15 35.71 9.16
N PHE A 41 -14.24 35.15 8.64
CA PHE A 41 -15.59 35.57 9.02
C PHE A 41 -15.86 35.40 10.52
N SER A 42 -15.64 34.19 11.05
CA SER A 42 -15.83 33.88 12.47
C SER A 42 -15.00 34.80 13.36
N ARG A 43 -13.77 35.13 12.96
CA ARG A 43 -12.92 36.09 13.67
C ARG A 43 -13.52 37.49 13.69
N TRP A 44 -13.98 37.99 12.56
CA TRP A 44 -14.61 39.32 12.48
C TRP A 44 -15.90 39.38 13.28
N SER A 45 -16.75 38.35 13.18
CA SER A 45 -18.00 38.27 13.95
C SER A 45 -17.73 38.29 15.45
N LYS A 46 -16.72 37.53 15.92
CA LYS A 46 -16.34 37.51 17.34
C LYS A 46 -15.78 38.84 17.83
N ASN A 47 -15.01 39.53 16.98
CA ASN A 47 -14.48 40.84 17.31
C ASN A 47 -15.58 41.92 17.39
N LEU A 48 -16.62 41.80 16.56
CA LEU A 48 -17.70 42.78 16.49
C LEU A 48 -18.79 42.56 17.55
N MET A 49 -19.21 41.31 17.75
CA MET A 49 -20.37 40.95 18.59
C MET A 49 -19.98 40.28 19.91
N GLY A 50 -18.69 40.06 20.14
CA GLY A 50 -18.17 39.31 21.28
C GLY A 50 -18.09 37.79 21.02
N PRO A 51 -17.61 37.02 22.02
CA PRO A 51 -17.24 35.61 21.83
C PRO A 51 -18.43 34.68 21.54
N LYS A 52 -19.64 35.05 21.97
CA LYS A 52 -20.86 34.27 21.75
C LYS A 52 -21.65 34.86 20.59
N LEU A 53 -21.66 34.15 19.46
CA LEU A 53 -22.39 34.56 18.28
C LEU A 53 -23.86 34.13 18.36
N PRO A 54 -24.81 34.92 17.81
CA PRO A 54 -26.22 34.52 17.75
C PRO A 54 -26.41 33.21 16.98
N GLU A 55 -27.26 32.32 17.49
CA GLU A 55 -27.49 30.99 16.92
C GLU A 55 -28.01 31.05 15.47
N ALA A 56 -28.89 32.01 15.16
CA ALA A 56 -29.38 32.22 13.80
C ALA A 56 -28.24 32.50 12.80
N LEU A 57 -27.21 33.25 13.22
CA LEU A 57 -26.05 33.54 12.39
C LEU A 57 -25.18 32.29 12.21
N LEU A 58 -25.02 31.48 13.25
CA LEU A 58 -24.28 30.22 13.19
C LEU A 58 -24.97 29.23 12.24
N ASN A 59 -26.28 29.01 12.41
CA ASN A 59 -27.05 28.07 11.59
C ASN A 59 -27.06 28.48 10.12
N TYR A 60 -27.22 29.78 9.83
CA TYR A 60 -27.12 30.28 8.46
C TYR A 60 -25.73 29.98 7.86
N ASN A 61 -24.65 30.35 8.56
CA ASN A 61 -23.31 30.22 8.02
C ASN A 61 -22.89 28.75 7.84
N VAL A 62 -23.16 27.90 8.83
CA VAL A 62 -22.95 26.45 8.76
C VAL A 62 -23.76 25.85 7.61
N GLY A 63 -25.03 26.25 7.49
CA GLY A 63 -25.91 25.80 6.42
C GLY A 63 -25.39 26.11 5.02
N MET A 64 -24.77 27.27 4.82
CA MET A 64 -24.21 27.69 3.54
C MET A 64 -22.89 27.02 3.17
N GLN A 65 -22.17 26.41 4.12
CA GLN A 65 -20.90 25.73 3.84
C GLN A 65 -21.11 24.47 2.99
N VAL A 66 -20.03 23.93 2.42
CA VAL A 66 -20.07 22.68 1.66
C VAL A 66 -20.54 21.53 2.56
N ASN A 67 -21.41 20.68 2.02
CA ASN A 67 -21.84 19.46 2.71
C ASN A 67 -20.67 18.49 2.92
N LEU A 68 -20.63 17.88 4.10
CA LEU A 68 -19.58 16.91 4.48
C LEU A 68 -20.20 15.53 4.72
N LEU A 69 -19.43 14.48 4.51
CA LEU A 69 -19.82 13.16 5.00
C LEU A 69 -19.84 13.19 6.53
N GLY A 70 -21.02 12.99 7.11
CA GLY A 70 -21.24 13.11 8.55
C GLY A 70 -21.63 14.50 9.02
N GLY A 71 -21.65 15.49 8.13
CA GLY A 71 -22.12 16.84 8.40
C GLY A 71 -21.33 17.58 9.48
N TYR A 72 -21.88 18.71 9.88
CA TYR A 72 -21.35 19.56 10.96
C TYR A 72 -21.84 19.01 12.31
N PRO A 73 -20.94 18.77 13.28
CA PRO A 73 -21.29 18.06 14.49
C PRO A 73 -22.19 18.90 15.41
N ILE A 74 -23.11 18.23 16.08
CA ILE A 74 -23.98 18.80 17.12
C ILE A 74 -23.77 18.06 18.44
N SER A 75 -24.43 18.46 19.53
CA SER A 75 -24.27 17.81 20.84
C SER A 75 -24.54 16.28 20.83
N LYS A 76 -25.32 15.78 19.86
CA LYS A 76 -25.57 14.33 19.68
C LYS A 76 -24.36 13.56 19.17
N ASP A 77 -23.37 14.23 18.57
CA ASP A 77 -22.13 13.62 18.06
C ASP A 77 -21.09 13.34 19.15
N ILE A 78 -21.24 13.93 20.34
CA ILE A 78 -20.27 13.82 21.44
C ILE A 78 -20.09 12.37 21.88
N VAL A 79 -21.20 11.68 22.18
CA VAL A 79 -21.18 10.30 22.70
C VAL A 79 -20.60 9.31 21.69
N PRO A 80 -21.09 9.22 20.42
CA PRO A 80 -20.51 8.29 19.46
C PRO A 80 -19.04 8.60 19.17
N SER A 81 -18.67 9.88 19.05
CA SER A 81 -17.27 10.27 18.84
C SER A 81 -16.36 9.86 20.00
N ALA A 82 -16.81 9.99 21.25
CA ALA A 82 -16.07 9.55 22.42
C ALA A 82 -15.84 8.02 22.43
N ILE A 83 -16.85 7.23 22.07
CA ILE A 83 -16.75 5.77 21.96
C ILE A 83 -15.72 5.40 20.90
N PHE A 84 -15.81 5.95 19.68
CA PHE A 84 -14.86 5.64 18.62
C PHE A 84 -13.45 6.10 18.96
N THR A 85 -13.29 7.26 19.61
CA THR A 85 -11.99 7.73 20.10
C THR A 85 -11.36 6.69 21.04
N ALA A 86 -12.11 6.23 22.05
CA ALA A 86 -11.61 5.22 23.00
C ALA A 86 -11.24 3.90 22.30
N VAL A 87 -12.08 3.43 21.37
CA VAL A 87 -11.83 2.19 20.62
C VAL A 87 -10.57 2.29 19.75
N PHE A 88 -10.39 3.39 19.01
CA PHE A 88 -9.19 3.57 18.17
C PHE A 88 -7.92 3.79 19.00
N VAL A 89 -8.01 4.39 20.20
CA VAL A 89 -6.89 4.43 21.14
C VAL A 89 -6.49 3.02 21.57
N ILE A 90 -7.45 2.15 21.91
CA ILE A 90 -7.16 0.74 22.27
C ILE A 90 -6.47 0.00 21.12
N PHE A 91 -6.95 0.15 19.88
CA PHE A 91 -6.30 -0.45 18.72
C PHE A 91 -4.89 0.08 18.49
N THR A 92 -4.70 1.40 18.63
CA THR A 92 -3.38 2.04 18.51
C THR A 92 -2.40 1.46 19.52
N LEU A 93 -2.80 1.37 20.80
CA LEU A 93 -1.98 0.79 21.86
C LEU A 93 -1.69 -0.69 21.62
N THR A 94 -2.66 -1.45 21.10
CA THR A 94 -2.49 -2.88 20.82
C THR A 94 -1.50 -3.10 19.66
N HIS A 95 -1.64 -2.37 18.55
CA HIS A 95 -0.69 -2.42 17.43
C HIS A 95 0.72 -1.98 17.86
N LEU A 96 0.82 -0.98 18.74
CA LEU A 96 2.10 -0.54 19.29
C LEU A 96 2.72 -1.61 20.20
N ALA A 97 1.94 -2.21 21.10
CA ALA A 97 2.41 -3.27 21.99
C ALA A 97 2.93 -4.47 21.19
N ILE A 98 2.18 -4.93 20.17
CA ILE A 98 2.62 -6.01 19.28
C ILE A 98 3.94 -5.63 18.59
N PHE A 99 4.05 -4.40 18.08
CA PHE A 99 5.27 -3.93 17.42
C PHE A 99 6.47 -3.90 18.37
N VAL A 100 6.32 -3.37 19.58
CA VAL A 100 7.39 -3.30 20.60
C VAL A 100 7.86 -4.70 20.99
N VAL A 101 6.91 -5.61 21.26
CA VAL A 101 7.19 -7.01 21.60
C VAL A 101 7.92 -7.72 20.46
N ASN A 102 7.51 -7.49 19.21
CA ASN A 102 8.16 -8.06 18.03
C ASN A 102 9.57 -7.46 17.81
N CYS A 103 9.77 -6.15 18.03
CA CYS A 103 11.08 -5.50 17.97
C CYS A 103 12.04 -6.05 19.01
N GLY A 104 11.59 -6.30 20.24
CA GLY A 104 12.40 -6.95 21.29
C GLY A 104 12.85 -8.37 20.95
N ARG A 105 12.28 -8.97 19.89
CA ARG A 105 12.62 -10.29 19.35
C ARG A 105 13.36 -10.23 18.01
N ASN A 106 13.78 -9.04 17.56
CA ASN A 106 14.42 -8.77 16.26
C ASN A 106 13.52 -9.08 15.05
N HIS A 107 12.20 -8.99 15.22
CA HIS A 107 11.22 -9.24 14.17
C HIS A 107 10.49 -7.95 13.77
N TYR A 108 10.96 -7.28 12.71
CA TYR A 108 10.46 -5.96 12.35
C TYR A 108 9.34 -6.02 11.30
N PHE A 109 8.13 -5.63 11.69
CA PHE A 109 7.00 -5.45 10.77
C PHE A 109 6.55 -3.99 10.78
N TYR A 110 7.22 -3.15 9.97
CA TYR A 110 6.98 -1.69 9.94
C TYR A 110 5.56 -1.28 9.58
N LEU A 111 4.78 -2.13 8.91
CA LEU A 111 3.37 -1.84 8.62
C LEU A 111 2.52 -1.81 9.92
N SER A 112 2.98 -2.43 11.02
CA SER A 112 2.33 -2.25 12.33
C SER A 112 2.45 -0.80 12.82
N LEU A 113 3.60 -0.17 12.62
CA LEU A 113 3.80 1.24 12.98
C LEU A 113 2.97 2.17 12.10
N TYR A 114 2.77 1.79 10.83
CA TYR A 114 1.84 2.49 9.94
C TYR A 114 0.39 2.43 10.48
N TRP A 115 -0.07 1.29 10.98
CA TRP A 115 -1.39 1.19 11.62
C TRP A 115 -1.48 1.94 12.95
N VAL A 116 -0.39 2.05 13.72
CA VAL A 116 -0.32 2.96 14.88
C VAL A 116 -0.55 4.40 14.42
N GLY A 117 0.15 4.87 13.39
CA GLY A 117 -0.05 6.21 12.82
C GLY A 117 -1.48 6.44 12.36
N TYR A 118 -2.06 5.48 11.62
CA TYR A 118 -3.47 5.51 11.23
C TYR A 118 -4.42 5.57 12.44
N GLY A 119 -4.19 4.76 13.47
CA GLY A 119 -5.02 4.75 14.68
C GLY A 119 -4.97 6.07 15.44
N ILE A 120 -3.81 6.75 15.45
CA ILE A 120 -3.67 8.12 15.97
C ILE A 120 -4.51 9.10 15.15
N LEU A 121 -4.44 9.06 13.81
CA LEU A 121 -5.28 9.91 12.95
C LEU A 121 -6.78 9.72 13.27
N ARG A 122 -7.23 8.47 13.42
CA ARG A 122 -8.63 8.17 13.77
C ARG A 122 -9.03 8.67 15.14
N SER A 123 -8.18 8.45 16.14
CA SER A 123 -8.43 8.89 17.52
C SER A 123 -8.49 10.41 17.60
N LEU A 124 -7.59 11.11 16.89
CA LEU A 124 -7.58 12.56 16.82
C LEU A 124 -8.78 13.10 16.03
N GLY A 125 -9.16 12.49 14.90
CA GLY A 125 -10.36 12.90 14.15
C GLY A 125 -11.59 12.90 15.04
N PHE A 126 -11.99 11.73 15.54
CA PHE A 126 -13.16 11.65 16.43
C PHE A 126 -12.99 12.49 17.72
N GLY A 127 -11.79 12.62 18.27
CA GLY A 127 -11.54 13.48 19.44
C GLY A 127 -11.75 14.96 19.15
N LEU A 128 -11.26 15.46 18.02
CA LEU A 128 -11.45 16.84 17.56
C LEU A 128 -12.91 17.12 17.21
N ARG A 129 -13.63 16.12 16.69
CA ARG A 129 -15.07 16.20 16.45
C ARG A 129 -15.87 16.48 17.71
N ILE A 130 -15.46 15.95 18.87
CA ILE A 130 -16.07 16.26 20.17
C ILE A 130 -15.90 17.75 20.51
N LEU A 131 -14.70 18.29 20.33
CA LEU A 131 -14.43 19.71 20.58
C LEU A 131 -15.25 20.60 19.63
N TRP A 132 -15.35 20.19 18.37
CA TRP A 132 -16.14 20.90 17.37
C TRP A 132 -17.65 20.84 17.66
N ALA A 133 -18.14 19.73 18.22
CA ALA A 133 -19.53 19.59 18.67
C ALA A 133 -19.87 20.52 19.85
N HIS A 134 -18.90 20.83 20.72
CA HIS A 134 -19.10 21.77 21.83
C HIS A 134 -19.12 23.23 21.37
N ASP A 135 -18.30 23.58 20.39
CA ASP A 135 -18.27 24.91 19.80
C ASP A 135 -17.99 24.83 18.29
N ILE A 136 -19.05 25.00 17.50
CA ILE A 136 -19.00 24.95 16.04
C ILE A 136 -18.10 26.04 15.42
N THR A 137 -17.78 27.09 16.20
CA THR A 137 -16.94 28.19 15.75
C THR A 137 -15.44 27.89 15.83
N LEU A 138 -15.05 26.73 16.36
CA LEU A 138 -13.66 26.25 16.39
C LEU A 138 -13.22 25.72 15.02
N VAL A 139 -13.10 26.62 14.05
CA VAL A 139 -12.80 26.29 12.63
C VAL A 139 -11.49 25.52 12.47
N ASP A 140 -10.47 25.80 13.29
CA ASP A 140 -9.19 25.09 13.22
C ASP A 140 -9.33 23.61 13.62
N MET A 141 -10.17 23.33 14.62
CA MET A 141 -10.47 21.96 15.04
C MET A 141 -11.32 21.24 13.98
N ALA A 142 -12.24 21.96 13.33
CA ALA A 142 -13.06 21.45 12.24
C ALA A 142 -12.23 20.97 11.03
N ILE A 143 -11.29 21.82 10.58
CA ILE A 143 -10.40 21.47 9.47
C ILE A 143 -9.55 20.25 9.84
N ALA A 144 -9.01 20.23 11.05
CA ALA A 144 -8.20 19.11 11.52
C ALA A 144 -9.03 17.81 11.65
N ASP A 145 -10.25 17.85 12.19
CA ASP A 145 -11.17 16.70 12.24
C ASP A 145 -11.38 16.08 10.85
N GLU A 146 -11.89 16.86 9.89
CA GLU A 146 -12.19 16.37 8.54
C GLU A 146 -10.92 15.84 7.85
N CYS A 147 -9.78 16.53 7.96
CA CYS A 147 -8.52 16.04 7.39
C CYS A 147 -8.16 14.66 7.95
N MET A 148 -8.18 14.50 9.28
CA MET A 148 -7.76 13.29 9.97
C MET A 148 -8.70 12.11 9.68
N LEU A 149 -10.01 12.34 9.65
CA LEU A 149 -11.00 11.32 9.32
C LEU A 149 -10.85 10.82 7.87
N VAL A 150 -10.52 11.71 6.94
CA VAL A 150 -10.33 11.35 5.53
C VAL A 150 -9.00 10.64 5.30
N LEU A 151 -7.92 11.16 5.90
CA LEU A 151 -6.59 10.54 5.88
C LEU A 151 -6.62 9.12 6.45
N GLY A 152 -7.42 8.88 7.50
CA GLY A 152 -7.59 7.56 8.10
C GLY A 152 -8.03 6.50 7.08
N ASN A 153 -9.11 6.76 6.34
CA ASN A 153 -9.61 5.83 5.32
C ASN A 153 -8.55 5.57 4.23
N VAL A 154 -7.96 6.64 3.69
CA VAL A 154 -6.95 6.51 2.61
C VAL A 154 -5.73 5.73 3.07
N ALA A 155 -5.34 5.88 4.34
CA ALA A 155 -4.24 5.12 4.91
C ALA A 155 -4.52 3.60 4.93
N LEU A 156 -5.72 3.19 5.37
CA LEU A 156 -6.09 1.77 5.32
C LEU A 156 -6.11 1.23 3.89
N VAL A 157 -6.64 1.98 2.92
CA VAL A 157 -6.64 1.59 1.50
C VAL A 157 -5.19 1.35 1.02
N ALA A 158 -4.27 2.25 1.37
CA ALA A 158 -2.86 2.08 1.02
C ALA A 158 -2.21 0.86 1.70
N SER A 159 -2.56 0.59 2.96
CA SER A 159 -2.09 -0.61 3.65
C SER A 159 -2.56 -1.90 2.96
N ASN A 160 -3.81 -1.95 2.50
CA ASN A 160 -4.36 -3.09 1.78
C ASN A 160 -3.63 -3.36 0.47
N LEU A 161 -3.25 -2.31 -0.27
CA LEU A 161 -2.45 -2.49 -1.48
C LEU A 161 -1.07 -3.08 -1.17
N VAL A 162 -0.41 -2.64 -0.09
CA VAL A 162 0.88 -3.21 0.35
C VAL A 162 0.73 -4.70 0.72
N LEU A 163 -0.35 -5.06 1.42
CA LEU A 163 -0.64 -6.46 1.76
C LEU A 163 -0.93 -7.30 0.50
N ALA A 164 -1.74 -6.78 -0.42
CA ALA A 164 -2.06 -7.43 -1.69
C ALA A 164 -0.81 -7.63 -2.56
N GLN A 165 0.10 -6.65 -2.62
CA GLN A 165 1.38 -6.80 -3.30
C GLN A 165 2.23 -7.93 -2.70
N ARG A 166 2.26 -8.04 -1.37
CA ARG A 166 3.02 -9.10 -0.67
C ARG A 166 2.44 -10.48 -0.99
N LEU A 167 1.11 -10.61 -1.01
CA LEU A 167 0.44 -11.84 -1.39
C LEU A 167 0.67 -12.20 -2.87
N PHE A 168 0.53 -11.23 -3.78
CA PHE A 168 0.81 -11.43 -5.20
C PHE A 168 2.26 -11.90 -5.42
N SER A 169 3.23 -11.23 -4.79
CA SER A 169 4.65 -11.57 -4.93
C SER A 169 5.02 -12.91 -4.29
N TRP A 170 4.19 -13.42 -3.40
CA TRP A 170 4.35 -14.75 -2.83
C TRP A 170 3.77 -15.82 -3.75
N ARG A 171 2.59 -15.57 -4.33
CA ARG A 171 1.95 -16.48 -5.27
C ARG A 171 2.72 -16.57 -6.59
N HIS A 172 3.27 -15.45 -7.05
CA HIS A 172 4.01 -15.28 -8.30
C HIS A 172 5.39 -14.63 -8.04
N PRO A 173 6.38 -15.38 -7.50
CA PRO A 173 7.69 -14.85 -7.15
C PRO A 173 8.43 -14.22 -8.33
N VAL A 174 8.38 -14.81 -9.53
CA VAL A 174 9.02 -14.25 -10.71
C VAL A 174 8.29 -12.98 -11.14
N GLY A 175 6.95 -13.02 -11.23
CA GLY A 175 6.11 -11.88 -11.59
C GLY A 175 6.33 -10.68 -10.68
N GLY A 176 6.30 -10.90 -9.36
CA GLY A 176 6.53 -9.85 -8.36
C GLY A 176 7.97 -9.30 -8.33
N ALA A 177 8.94 -10.05 -8.84
CA ALA A 177 10.34 -9.60 -8.93
C ALA A 177 10.64 -8.76 -10.18
N ARG A 178 9.82 -8.85 -11.24
CA ARG A 178 10.01 -8.12 -12.51
C ARG A 178 10.09 -6.61 -12.29
N ARG A 179 10.93 -5.94 -13.09
CA ARG A 179 11.13 -4.49 -13.04
C ARG A 179 9.83 -3.73 -13.32
N LEU A 180 9.08 -4.16 -14.34
CA LEU A 180 7.80 -3.55 -14.71
C LEU A 180 6.83 -3.52 -13.51
N PHE A 181 6.55 -4.67 -12.90
CA PHE A 181 5.67 -4.76 -11.73
C PHE A 181 6.13 -3.84 -10.60
N ARG A 182 7.43 -3.82 -10.29
CA ARG A 182 7.98 -3.00 -9.22
C ARG A 182 7.81 -1.49 -9.49
N TYR A 183 8.08 -1.04 -10.71
CA TYR A 183 7.87 0.35 -11.09
C TYR A 183 6.40 0.73 -11.13
N THR A 184 5.51 -0.16 -11.58
CA THR A 184 4.06 0.03 -11.49
C THR A 184 3.61 0.21 -10.03
N MET A 185 4.10 -0.63 -9.11
CA MET A 185 3.79 -0.49 -7.69
C MET A 185 4.30 0.84 -7.11
N TYR A 186 5.53 1.25 -7.43
CA TYR A 186 6.05 2.56 -7.00
C TYR A 186 5.25 3.74 -7.58
N GLY A 187 4.85 3.64 -8.85
CA GLY A 187 3.96 4.61 -9.48
C GLY A 187 2.62 4.72 -8.76
N MET A 188 1.98 3.60 -8.43
CA MET A 188 0.72 3.60 -7.68
C MET A 188 0.87 4.25 -6.30
N TYR A 189 1.97 3.97 -5.58
CA TYR A 189 2.24 4.61 -4.28
C TYR A 189 2.45 6.13 -4.39
N LEU A 190 3.13 6.59 -5.45
CA LEU A 190 3.33 8.01 -5.71
C LEU A 190 2.02 8.72 -6.06
N VAL A 191 1.18 8.10 -6.91
CA VAL A 191 -0.15 8.63 -7.24
C VAL A 191 -0.98 8.84 -5.98
N VAL A 192 -0.95 7.89 -5.04
CA VAL A 192 -1.73 7.98 -3.79
C VAL A 192 -1.19 9.05 -2.87
N ALA A 193 0.13 9.21 -2.77
CA ALA A 193 0.71 10.33 -2.05
C ALA A 193 0.22 11.68 -2.62
N GLY A 194 0.13 11.79 -3.95
CA GLY A 194 -0.46 12.95 -4.63
C GLY A 194 -1.95 13.16 -4.31
N VAL A 195 -2.74 12.09 -4.34
CA VAL A 195 -4.18 12.13 -4.00
C VAL A 195 -4.40 12.54 -2.55
N ILE A 196 -3.57 12.05 -1.62
CA ILE A 196 -3.59 12.45 -0.21
C ILE A 196 -3.30 13.96 -0.09
N ALA A 197 -2.22 14.44 -0.69
CA ALA A 197 -1.84 15.86 -0.63
C ALA A 197 -2.95 16.77 -1.19
N MET A 198 -3.53 16.40 -2.32
CA MET A 198 -4.66 17.10 -2.92
C MET A 198 -5.88 17.11 -2.00
N THR A 199 -6.24 15.96 -1.41
CA THR A 199 -7.42 15.83 -0.55
C THR A 199 -7.29 16.63 0.74
N VAL A 200 -6.11 16.61 1.39
CA VAL A 200 -5.82 17.40 2.59
C VAL A 200 -5.84 18.91 2.31
N THR A 201 -5.27 19.32 1.17
CA THR A 201 -5.30 20.73 0.78
C THR A 201 -6.74 21.17 0.51
N ALA A 202 -7.50 20.35 -0.21
CA ALA A 202 -8.89 20.61 -0.53
C ALA A 202 -9.77 20.73 0.73
N SER A 203 -9.60 19.87 1.74
CA SER A 203 -10.41 19.95 2.97
C SER A 203 -10.22 21.25 3.76
N ALA A 204 -9.14 22.01 3.56
CA ALA A 204 -8.88 23.25 4.28
C ALA A 204 -9.26 24.52 3.48
N VAL A 205 -9.05 24.54 2.17
CA VAL A 205 -9.18 25.74 1.31
C VAL A 205 -10.49 26.54 1.49
N PRO A 206 -11.69 25.94 1.42
CA PRO A 206 -12.94 26.70 1.50
C PRO A 206 -13.18 27.31 2.89
N TYR A 207 -12.55 26.78 3.94
CA TYR A 207 -12.67 27.31 5.30
C TYR A 207 -11.74 28.50 5.54
N LEU A 208 -10.54 28.46 4.95
CA LEU A 208 -9.48 29.43 5.19
C LEU A 208 -9.62 30.70 4.35
N TYR A 209 -10.03 30.55 3.10
CA TYR A 209 -10.04 31.62 2.12
C TYR A 209 -11.45 31.89 1.62
N TYR A 210 -11.69 33.15 1.26
CA TYR A 210 -12.84 33.48 0.45
C TYR A 210 -12.56 33.16 -1.01
N LEU A 211 -13.44 32.41 -1.66
CA LEU A 211 -13.27 32.03 -3.05
C LEU A 211 -14.27 32.78 -3.93
N SER A 212 -13.84 33.12 -5.14
CA SER A 212 -14.78 33.52 -6.19
C SER A 212 -15.51 32.28 -6.72
N SER A 213 -16.71 32.45 -7.29
CA SER A 213 -17.51 31.32 -7.80
C SER A 213 -16.77 30.46 -8.82
N LYS A 214 -15.90 31.07 -9.65
CA LYS A 214 -15.06 30.33 -10.61
C LYS A 214 -14.04 29.42 -9.89
N VAL A 215 -13.35 29.93 -8.87
CA VAL A 215 -12.35 29.15 -8.13
C VAL A 215 -13.03 28.09 -7.26
N PHE A 216 -14.18 28.41 -6.68
CA PHE A 216 -14.96 27.47 -5.88
C PHE A 216 -15.51 26.30 -6.72
N TRP A 217 -15.93 26.56 -7.96
CA TRP A 217 -16.32 25.49 -8.88
C TRP A 217 -15.16 24.55 -9.22
N HIS A 218 -13.98 25.08 -9.51
CA HIS A 218 -12.78 24.25 -9.73
C HIS A 218 -12.38 23.46 -8.47
N TYR A 219 -12.54 24.06 -7.29
CA TYR A 219 -12.38 23.36 -6.02
C TYR A 219 -13.32 22.14 -5.93
N LYS A 220 -14.62 22.31 -6.20
CA LYS A 220 -15.58 21.18 -6.16
C LYS A 220 -15.17 20.04 -7.09
N ILE A 221 -14.73 20.36 -8.31
CA ILE A 221 -14.21 19.36 -9.26
C ILE A 221 -12.97 18.65 -8.71
N CYS A 222 -12.04 19.40 -8.12
CA CYS A 222 -10.84 18.82 -7.53
C CYS A 222 -11.20 17.76 -6.46
N VAL A 223 -12.18 18.03 -5.59
CA VAL A 223 -12.65 17.06 -4.60
C VAL A 223 -13.36 15.88 -5.24
N MET A 224 -14.20 16.10 -6.26
CA MET A 224 -14.86 15.01 -7.00
C MET A 224 -13.83 14.08 -7.65
N VAL A 225 -12.82 14.63 -8.33
CA VAL A 225 -11.73 13.86 -8.94
C VAL A 225 -10.96 13.09 -7.87
N SER A 226 -10.66 13.71 -6.72
CA SER A 226 -9.99 13.00 -5.62
C SER A 226 -10.79 11.79 -5.13
N SER A 227 -12.11 11.94 -4.97
CA SER A 227 -12.96 10.83 -4.55
C SER A 227 -13.02 9.68 -5.55
N ILE A 228 -13.03 9.97 -6.86
CA ILE A 228 -12.96 8.93 -7.90
C ILE A 228 -11.62 8.21 -7.85
N LEU A 229 -10.51 8.95 -7.72
CA LEU A 229 -9.18 8.36 -7.64
C LEU A 229 -9.04 7.45 -6.41
N ILE A 230 -9.62 7.83 -5.27
CA ILE A 230 -9.63 6.98 -4.06
C ILE A 230 -10.44 5.69 -4.30
N ILE A 231 -11.60 5.77 -4.98
CA ILE A 231 -12.37 4.57 -5.36
C ILE A 231 -11.54 3.65 -6.24
N LEU A 232 -10.99 4.17 -7.35
CA LEU A 232 -10.17 3.39 -8.27
C LEU A 232 -8.98 2.75 -7.55
N TYR A 233 -8.36 3.51 -6.65
CA TYR A 233 -7.27 3.01 -5.84
C TYR A 233 -7.69 1.86 -4.91
N SER A 234 -8.85 1.96 -4.25
CA SER A 234 -9.36 0.87 -3.41
C SER A 234 -9.57 -0.44 -4.17
N LEU A 235 -9.93 -0.35 -5.46
CA LEU A 235 -10.10 -1.54 -6.30
C LEU A 235 -8.76 -2.20 -6.67
N THR A 236 -7.63 -1.47 -6.65
CA THR A 236 -6.33 -2.02 -7.06
C THR A 236 -5.88 -3.22 -6.21
N ALA A 237 -6.19 -3.22 -4.92
CA ALA A 237 -5.86 -4.35 -4.03
C ALA A 237 -6.64 -5.61 -4.41
N ILE A 238 -7.94 -5.49 -4.71
CA ILE A 238 -8.77 -6.58 -5.21
C ILE A 238 -8.33 -7.00 -6.62
N SER A 239 -7.98 -6.06 -7.50
CA SER A 239 -7.47 -6.39 -8.83
C SER A 239 -6.18 -7.20 -8.76
N LEU A 240 -5.22 -6.83 -7.90
CA LEU A 240 -4.00 -7.62 -7.67
C LEU A 240 -4.32 -9.00 -7.09
N LEU A 241 -5.29 -9.08 -6.18
CA LEU A 241 -5.77 -10.35 -5.65
C LEU A 241 -6.34 -11.21 -6.78
N GLY A 242 -7.26 -10.67 -7.59
CA GLY A 242 -7.84 -11.35 -8.75
C GLY A 242 -6.78 -11.83 -9.74
N LEU A 243 -5.82 -10.97 -10.12
CA LEU A 243 -4.71 -11.34 -11.00
C LEU A 243 -3.88 -12.50 -10.43
N SER A 244 -3.68 -12.55 -9.10
CA SER A 244 -2.91 -13.63 -8.48
C SER A 244 -3.58 -15.00 -8.57
N TYR A 245 -4.91 -15.05 -8.63
CA TYR A 245 -5.70 -16.29 -8.70
C TYR A 245 -6.11 -16.66 -10.12
N PHE A 246 -6.38 -15.66 -10.96
CA PHE A 246 -6.77 -15.86 -12.35
C PHE A 246 -5.61 -16.45 -13.16
N PHE A 247 -4.39 -15.97 -12.92
CA PHE A 247 -3.19 -16.55 -13.52
C PHE A 247 -2.59 -17.58 -12.57
N LYS A 248 -2.54 -18.85 -13.00
CA LYS A 248 -1.80 -19.89 -12.27
C LYS A 248 -0.29 -19.61 -12.36
N PRO A 249 0.50 -19.94 -11.33
CA PRO A 249 1.94 -19.78 -11.39
C PRO A 249 2.53 -20.60 -12.55
N THR A 250 3.61 -20.09 -13.09
CA THR A 250 4.29 -20.75 -14.20
C THR A 250 5.29 -21.79 -13.69
N ARG A 251 5.70 -22.74 -14.54
CA ARG A 251 6.80 -23.69 -14.23
C ARG A 251 8.10 -22.99 -13.79
N LYS A 252 8.30 -21.74 -14.27
CA LYS A 252 9.44 -20.89 -13.85
C LYS A 252 9.29 -20.38 -12.43
N ASP A 253 8.07 -20.13 -11.97
CA ASP A 253 7.80 -19.83 -10.57
C ASP A 253 8.11 -21.08 -9.74
N GLU A 254 7.61 -22.26 -10.14
CA GLU A 254 7.73 -23.54 -9.40
C GLU A 254 9.19 -23.94 -9.13
N ASN A 255 10.05 -23.78 -10.12
CA ASN A 255 11.46 -24.15 -10.01
C ASN A 255 12.33 -23.12 -9.25
N LEU A 256 11.78 -21.96 -8.86
CA LEU A 256 12.55 -20.88 -8.25
C LEU A 256 12.75 -21.09 -6.74
N TYR A 257 13.99 -20.97 -6.27
CA TYR A 257 14.27 -20.95 -4.84
C TYR A 257 13.68 -19.70 -4.17
N THR A 258 12.87 -19.93 -3.15
CA THR A 258 12.28 -18.85 -2.35
C THR A 258 12.81 -18.82 -0.91
N TYR A 259 13.07 -17.62 -0.40
CA TYR A 259 13.44 -17.38 0.99
C TYR A 259 12.18 -17.02 1.78
N GLN A 260 11.74 -17.96 2.62
CA GLN A 260 10.57 -17.83 3.47
C GLN A 260 10.96 -17.71 4.95
N PRO A 261 10.17 -17.02 5.78
CA PRO A 261 10.40 -16.98 7.22
C PRO A 261 9.94 -18.29 7.89
N TRP A 262 10.76 -19.34 7.82
CA TRP A 262 10.43 -20.66 8.38
C TRP A 262 10.37 -20.71 9.91
N TRP A 263 10.91 -19.71 10.61
CA TRP A 263 10.84 -19.59 12.06
C TRP A 263 9.46 -19.15 12.58
N ILE A 264 8.54 -18.79 11.69
CA ILE A 264 7.14 -18.53 12.03
C ILE A 264 6.42 -19.87 12.00
N GLU A 265 6.00 -20.35 13.17
CA GLU A 265 5.38 -21.67 13.35
C GLU A 265 3.85 -21.60 13.37
N SER A 266 3.25 -20.45 13.72
CA SER A 266 1.80 -20.26 13.82
C SER A 266 1.37 -18.82 13.53
N PHE A 267 0.10 -18.64 13.16
CA PHE A 267 -0.57 -17.34 13.04
C PHE A 267 -1.60 -17.10 14.16
N SER A 268 -1.51 -17.81 15.28
CA SER A 268 -2.48 -17.62 16.37
C SER A 268 -2.33 -16.25 17.03
N PRO A 269 -3.41 -15.62 17.52
CA PRO A 269 -3.38 -14.30 18.15
C PRO A 269 -2.33 -14.13 19.25
N PHE A 270 -2.10 -15.19 20.03
CA PHE A 270 -1.18 -15.19 21.18
C PHE A 270 0.19 -15.77 20.85
N TYR A 271 0.43 -16.23 19.62
CA TYR A 271 1.73 -16.73 19.21
C TYR A 271 2.73 -15.59 19.00
N PHE A 272 3.96 -15.86 19.36
CA PHE A 272 5.08 -14.97 19.09
C PHE A 272 6.33 -15.76 18.74
N VAL A 273 7.15 -15.19 17.86
CA VAL A 273 8.40 -15.78 17.40
C VAL A 273 9.41 -15.89 18.55
N LYS A 274 10.18 -17.00 18.58
CA LYS A 274 11.28 -17.20 19.53
C LYS A 274 12.32 -16.09 19.37
N LYS A 275 12.85 -15.59 20.50
CA LYS A 275 13.81 -14.47 20.51
C LYS A 275 15.08 -14.87 19.74
N GLY A 276 15.47 -14.08 18.73
CA GLY A 276 16.67 -14.35 17.94
C GLY A 276 16.51 -15.36 16.80
N ALA A 277 15.34 -15.98 16.64
CA ALA A 277 15.13 -17.02 15.61
C ALA A 277 15.34 -16.51 14.17
N LYS A 278 15.07 -15.23 13.90
CA LYS A 278 15.42 -14.59 12.62
C LYS A 278 16.92 -14.59 12.36
N LEU A 279 17.73 -14.26 13.38
CA LEU A 279 19.19 -14.16 13.25
C LEU A 279 19.79 -15.55 13.01
N GLU A 280 19.34 -16.54 13.77
CA GLU A 280 19.72 -17.95 13.57
C GLU A 280 19.33 -18.45 12.16
N ALA A 281 18.14 -18.07 11.70
CA ALA A 281 17.69 -18.38 10.35
C ALA A 281 18.54 -17.70 9.26
N GLU A 282 18.96 -16.46 9.48
CA GLU A 282 19.88 -15.77 8.58
C GLU A 282 21.26 -16.42 8.56
N GLU A 283 21.83 -16.77 9.74
CA GLU A 283 23.12 -17.43 9.87
C GLU A 283 23.15 -18.81 9.19
N THR A 284 22.12 -19.62 9.41
CA THR A 284 21.98 -20.93 8.75
C THR A 284 21.87 -20.78 7.24
N PHE A 285 21.24 -19.71 6.75
CA PHE A 285 21.17 -19.42 5.32
C PHE A 285 22.52 -18.98 4.74
N MET A 286 23.33 -18.23 5.50
CA MET A 286 24.68 -17.83 5.07
C MET A 286 25.59 -19.03 4.80
N LYS A 287 25.41 -20.10 5.59
CA LYS A 287 26.19 -21.35 5.48
C LYS A 287 25.79 -22.21 4.28
N ARG A 288 24.71 -21.89 3.55
CA ARG A 288 24.20 -22.68 2.42
C ARG A 288 24.81 -22.28 1.09
N ASN A 289 24.57 -23.12 0.09
CA ASN A 289 25.04 -22.98 -1.29
C ASN A 289 24.73 -21.59 -1.90
N HIS A 290 25.60 -21.09 -2.77
CA HIS A 290 25.56 -19.77 -3.39
C HIS A 290 24.23 -19.48 -4.11
N ASN A 291 23.64 -20.47 -4.78
CA ASN A 291 22.34 -20.32 -5.45
C ASN A 291 21.20 -19.97 -4.48
N HIS A 292 21.26 -20.46 -3.24
CA HIS A 292 20.27 -20.11 -2.23
C HIS A 292 20.42 -18.64 -1.78
N ARG A 293 21.62 -18.05 -1.80
CA ARG A 293 21.87 -16.66 -1.36
C ARG A 293 21.11 -15.60 -2.17
N HIS A 294 20.69 -15.93 -3.39
CA HIS A 294 19.94 -15.06 -4.29
C HIS A 294 18.43 -15.37 -4.35
N ALA A 295 17.93 -16.25 -3.49
CA ALA A 295 16.52 -16.66 -3.47
C ALA A 295 15.56 -15.47 -3.33
N VAL A 296 14.41 -15.56 -4.01
CA VAL A 296 13.39 -14.52 -3.97
C VAL A 296 12.63 -14.58 -2.65
N ARG A 297 12.47 -13.42 -2.01
CA ARG A 297 11.91 -13.32 -0.66
C ARG A 297 10.39 -13.26 -0.71
N VAL A 298 9.73 -14.16 0.01
CA VAL A 298 8.27 -14.25 0.06
C VAL A 298 7.79 -14.43 1.50
N ILE A 299 6.47 -14.39 1.72
CA ILE A 299 5.85 -14.58 3.04
C ILE A 299 5.81 -16.08 3.41
N ALA A 300 5.56 -16.40 4.68
CA ALA A 300 5.59 -17.77 5.19
C ALA A 300 4.38 -18.60 4.76
N ALA A 301 4.61 -19.73 4.07
CA ALA A 301 3.57 -20.73 3.81
C ALA A 301 4.09 -22.15 4.02
N THR A 302 3.20 -23.10 4.35
CA THR A 302 3.57 -24.51 4.59
C THR A 302 3.38 -25.40 3.35
N HIS A 303 2.38 -25.12 2.49
CA HIS A 303 2.07 -25.96 1.33
C HIS A 303 2.29 -25.23 0.00
N HIS A 304 3.40 -25.47 -0.71
CA HIS A 304 3.57 -25.00 -2.10
C HIS A 304 4.44 -25.87 -3.00
N HIS A 305 4.19 -25.73 -4.31
CA HIS A 305 4.92 -26.30 -5.44
C HIS A 305 6.27 -25.59 -5.74
N TYR A 306 6.91 -25.01 -4.73
CA TYR A 306 8.18 -24.29 -4.91
C TYR A 306 9.32 -25.00 -4.19
N ASN A 307 10.51 -25.00 -4.78
CA ASN A 307 11.72 -25.41 -4.09
C ASN A 307 12.00 -24.41 -2.95
N MET A 308 11.64 -24.78 -1.73
CA MET A 308 11.81 -23.92 -0.56
C MET A 308 13.13 -24.22 0.15
N VAL A 309 13.77 -23.17 0.65
CA VAL A 309 14.96 -23.34 1.48
C VAL A 309 14.50 -23.57 2.93
N GLU A 310 14.24 -24.83 3.28
CA GLU A 310 13.68 -25.22 4.59
C GLU A 310 14.67 -25.04 5.74
N GLY A 311 14.21 -24.64 6.92
CA GLY A 311 15.02 -24.67 8.14
C GLY A 311 15.41 -26.10 8.53
N LEU A 312 16.36 -26.26 9.45
CA LEU A 312 16.79 -27.57 9.98
C LEU A 312 15.72 -28.27 10.85
N THR A 313 14.52 -27.70 11.00
CA THR A 313 13.51 -28.14 11.97
C THR A 313 12.17 -28.43 11.29
N ASN A 314 11.59 -29.59 11.62
CA ASN A 314 10.30 -30.06 11.10
C ASN A 314 9.09 -29.65 11.98
N GLN A 315 9.26 -28.73 12.94
CA GLN A 315 8.22 -28.36 13.93
C GLN A 315 7.17 -27.37 13.38
N ARG A 316 7.01 -27.24 12.06
CA ARG A 316 6.19 -26.18 11.45
C ARG A 316 4.73 -26.61 11.35
N GLY A 317 3.81 -25.80 11.86
CA GLY A 317 2.36 -26.00 11.68
C GLY A 317 1.89 -25.68 10.26
N ASP A 318 0.62 -25.98 9.96
CA ASP A 318 0.00 -25.63 8.67
C ASP A 318 -0.29 -24.12 8.59
N LEU A 319 0.46 -23.42 7.74
CA LEU A 319 0.39 -21.98 7.50
C LEU A 319 -0.24 -21.74 6.13
N THR A 320 -1.58 -21.73 6.12
CA THR A 320 -2.36 -21.41 4.92
C THR A 320 -2.66 -19.92 4.83
N HIS A 321 -2.77 -19.44 3.59
CA HIS A 321 -3.12 -18.05 3.29
C HIS A 321 -4.60 -17.82 2.96
N ASN A 322 -5.47 -18.83 3.09
CA ASN A 322 -6.91 -18.69 2.81
C ASN A 322 -7.55 -17.58 3.65
N THR A 323 -7.23 -17.52 4.95
CA THR A 323 -7.66 -16.43 5.83
C THR A 323 -7.03 -15.09 5.43
N SER A 324 -5.81 -15.08 4.91
CA SER A 324 -5.12 -13.85 4.49
C SER A 324 -5.81 -13.19 3.31
N ILE A 325 -6.25 -13.99 2.33
CA ILE A 325 -7.08 -13.56 1.19
C ILE A 325 -8.38 -12.96 1.71
N LEU A 326 -9.06 -13.67 2.61
CA LEU A 326 -10.34 -13.23 3.16
C LEU A 326 -10.22 -11.90 3.91
N ILE A 327 -9.15 -11.71 4.69
CA ILE A 327 -8.87 -10.44 5.39
C ILE A 327 -8.73 -9.30 4.39
N ILE A 328 -7.94 -9.45 3.32
CA ILE A 328 -7.77 -8.41 2.30
C ILE A 328 -9.08 -8.15 1.56
N PHE A 329 -9.82 -9.20 1.20
CA PHE A 329 -11.08 -9.08 0.47
C PHE A 329 -12.15 -8.33 1.29
N ILE A 330 -12.40 -8.75 2.53
CA ILE A 330 -13.38 -8.10 3.42
C ILE A 330 -12.98 -6.66 3.70
N SER A 331 -11.73 -6.41 4.11
CA SER A 331 -11.28 -5.06 4.42
C SER A 331 -11.33 -4.14 3.20
N THR A 332 -10.95 -4.61 2.01
CA THR A 332 -11.03 -3.79 0.79
C THR A 332 -12.47 -3.51 0.40
N THR A 333 -13.39 -4.46 0.59
CA THR A 333 -14.82 -4.27 0.31
C THR A 333 -15.42 -3.18 1.21
N PHE A 334 -15.07 -3.19 2.50
CA PHE A 334 -15.53 -2.17 3.45
C PHE A 334 -14.95 -0.79 3.14
N LEU A 335 -13.66 -0.70 2.82
CA LEU A 335 -13.02 0.57 2.43
C LEU A 335 -13.54 1.09 1.08
N PHE A 336 -13.85 0.21 0.14
CA PHE A 336 -14.51 0.55 -1.11
C PHE A 336 -15.90 1.15 -0.84
N LEU A 337 -16.72 0.51 0.00
CA LEU A 337 -18.03 1.03 0.39
C LEU A 337 -17.92 2.42 1.04
N ALA A 338 -16.97 2.61 1.97
CA ALA A 338 -16.72 3.91 2.59
C ALA A 338 -16.31 4.98 1.56
N SER A 339 -15.48 4.60 0.58
CA SER A 339 -15.03 5.50 -0.49
C SER A 339 -16.16 5.87 -1.46
N VAL A 340 -17.06 4.92 -1.78
CA VAL A 340 -18.26 5.16 -2.59
C VAL A 340 -19.21 6.11 -1.88
N VAL A 341 -19.48 5.89 -0.60
CA VAL A 341 -20.33 6.77 0.22
C VAL A 341 -19.77 8.20 0.26
N ARG A 342 -18.46 8.36 0.49
CA ARG A 342 -17.80 9.68 0.44
C ARG A 342 -17.93 10.32 -0.95
N CYS A 343 -17.71 9.54 -2.02
CA CYS A 343 -17.84 10.04 -3.39
C CYS A 343 -19.25 10.57 -3.65
N ILE A 344 -20.30 9.85 -3.23
CA ILE A 344 -21.68 10.32 -3.37
C ILE A 344 -21.88 11.65 -2.61
N ALA A 345 -21.36 11.77 -1.38
CA ALA A 345 -21.46 13.01 -0.60
C ALA A 345 -20.79 14.20 -1.30
N VAL A 346 -19.59 14.00 -1.84
CA VAL A 346 -18.83 15.03 -2.57
C VAL A 346 -19.51 15.42 -3.89
N PHE A 347 -20.08 14.44 -4.61
CA PHE A 347 -20.77 14.67 -5.87
C PHE A 347 -22.08 15.44 -5.74
N GLN A 348 -22.71 15.41 -4.56
CA GLN A 348 -23.85 16.28 -4.29
C GLN A 348 -23.48 17.77 -4.44
N ALA A 349 -22.24 18.15 -4.09
CA ALA A 349 -21.69 19.49 -4.29
C ALA A 349 -22.60 20.65 -3.81
N ASN A 350 -23.44 20.35 -2.83
CA ASN A 350 -24.49 21.21 -2.30
C ASN A 350 -24.01 21.92 -1.04
N ALA A 351 -24.74 22.97 -0.66
CA ALA A 351 -24.62 23.55 0.67
C ALA A 351 -25.16 22.56 1.73
N ALA A 352 -24.66 22.64 2.95
CA ALA A 352 -24.97 21.74 4.04
C ALA A 352 -26.49 21.64 4.33
N PHE A 353 -27.22 22.75 4.19
CA PHE A 353 -28.67 22.77 4.39
C PHE A 353 -29.47 21.96 3.36
N ARG A 354 -28.90 21.74 2.16
CA ARG A 354 -29.44 20.84 1.11
C ARG A 354 -28.70 19.51 1.05
N GLY A 355 -27.98 19.15 2.12
CA GLY A 355 -27.27 17.88 2.21
C GLY A 355 -28.24 16.71 2.09
N GLY A 356 -27.90 15.72 1.27
CA GLY A 356 -28.68 14.49 1.20
C GLY A 356 -28.45 13.60 2.43
N ARG A 357 -29.25 12.54 2.56
CA ARG A 357 -29.16 11.54 3.68
C ARG A 357 -27.77 10.91 3.84
N VAL A 358 -26.96 10.91 2.79
CA VAL A 358 -25.57 10.42 2.79
C VAL A 358 -24.66 11.29 3.67
N CYS A 359 -25.01 12.56 3.87
CA CYS A 359 -24.26 13.49 4.71
C CYS A 359 -24.65 13.39 6.19
N GLU A 360 -25.61 12.55 6.57
CA GLU A 360 -26.01 12.39 7.98
C GLU A 360 -24.86 11.83 8.83
N PRO A 361 -24.70 12.30 10.09
CA PRO A 361 -23.68 11.82 11.01
C PRO A 361 -23.62 10.29 11.16
N VAL A 362 -24.80 9.65 11.18
CA VAL A 362 -24.93 8.20 11.37
C VAL A 362 -24.13 7.42 10.33
N LEU A 363 -24.18 7.83 9.05
CA LEU A 363 -23.52 7.11 7.99
C LEU A 363 -21.99 7.20 8.11
N MET A 364 -21.48 8.35 8.54
CA MET A 364 -20.05 8.54 8.83
C MET A 364 -19.57 7.59 9.93
N TYR A 365 -20.30 7.48 11.03
CA TYR A 365 -19.95 6.55 12.12
C TYR A 365 -20.00 5.08 11.70
N ILE A 366 -20.87 4.72 10.74
CA ILE A 366 -20.88 3.36 10.18
C ILE A 366 -19.63 3.14 9.33
N VAL A 367 -19.37 3.99 8.34
CA VAL A 367 -18.33 3.73 7.33
C VAL A 367 -16.92 4.00 7.84
N TRP A 368 -16.71 5.08 8.61
CA TRP A 368 -15.40 5.46 9.16
C TRP A 368 -15.18 4.99 10.60
N GLY A 369 -16.25 4.61 11.30
CA GLY A 369 -16.18 4.02 12.63
C GLY A 369 -16.30 2.50 12.56
N LEU A 370 -17.54 2.00 12.50
CA LEU A 370 -17.86 0.57 12.68
C LEU A 370 -17.13 -0.35 11.70
N LEU A 371 -17.16 -0.05 10.40
CA LEU A 371 -16.49 -0.90 9.41
C LEU A 371 -14.98 -0.98 9.63
N GLU A 372 -14.36 0.15 10.00
CA GLU A 372 -12.93 0.20 10.27
C GLU A 372 -12.55 -0.45 11.61
N VAL A 373 -13.44 -0.44 12.60
CA VAL A 373 -13.30 -1.27 13.81
C VAL A 373 -13.23 -2.75 13.43
N VAL A 374 -14.11 -3.23 12.54
CA VAL A 374 -14.06 -4.63 12.08
C VAL A 374 -12.74 -4.93 11.35
N ILE A 375 -12.23 -4.01 10.53
CA ILE A 375 -10.94 -4.17 9.86
C ILE A 375 -9.79 -4.32 10.88
N ASN A 376 -9.77 -3.48 11.92
CA ASN A 376 -8.73 -3.56 12.96
C ASN A 376 -8.80 -4.88 13.74
N ILE A 377 -10.00 -5.36 14.05
CA ILE A 377 -10.20 -6.69 14.66
C ILE A 377 -9.64 -7.78 13.74
N LEU A 378 -9.94 -7.74 12.45
CA LEU A 378 -9.41 -8.70 11.48
C LEU A 378 -7.87 -8.64 11.39
N PHE A 379 -7.28 -7.45 11.48
CA PHE A 379 -5.82 -7.30 11.44
C PHE A 379 -5.13 -7.87 12.68
N LEU A 380 -5.72 -7.65 13.85
CA LEU A 380 -5.19 -8.13 15.13
C LEU A 380 -5.41 -9.64 15.32
N VAL A 381 -6.66 -10.12 15.19
CA VAL A 381 -7.00 -11.54 15.33
C VAL A 381 -6.35 -12.36 14.22
N GLY A 382 -6.32 -11.83 13.00
CA GLY A 382 -5.65 -12.45 11.88
C GLY A 382 -4.12 -12.46 12.00
N ARG A 383 -3.52 -11.76 12.97
CA ARG A 383 -2.06 -11.56 13.08
C ARG A 383 -1.42 -11.26 11.74
N VAL A 384 -1.92 -10.20 11.09
CA VAL A 384 -1.46 -9.76 9.78
C VAL A 384 0.04 -9.40 9.81
N ASP A 385 0.56 -9.02 10.99
CA ASP A 385 2.00 -8.84 11.23
C ASP A 385 2.83 -10.09 10.96
N LEU A 386 2.32 -11.28 11.31
CA LEU A 386 2.97 -12.56 11.06
C LEU A 386 2.67 -13.07 9.65
N ARG A 387 1.40 -13.04 9.23
CA ARG A 387 0.95 -13.57 7.93
C ARG A 387 1.64 -12.90 6.75
N PHE A 388 1.82 -11.59 6.82
CA PHE A 388 2.42 -10.82 5.73
C PHE A 388 3.87 -10.46 5.98
N TYR A 389 4.51 -11.06 6.97
CA TYR A 389 5.93 -10.81 7.23
C TYR A 389 6.78 -11.28 6.06
N ARG A 390 7.67 -10.39 5.60
CA ARG A 390 8.62 -10.65 4.52
C ARG A 390 10.03 -10.43 5.05
N PRO A 391 10.95 -11.40 4.95
CA PRO A 391 12.31 -11.26 5.42
C PRO A 391 13.09 -10.12 4.72
N ASP A 392 14.09 -9.58 5.42
CA ASP A 392 14.98 -8.55 4.90
C ASP A 392 15.92 -9.09 3.80
N LYS A 393 16.54 -8.18 3.04
CA LYS A 393 17.57 -8.58 2.09
C LYS A 393 18.83 -8.88 2.87
N LEU A 394 19.47 -10.01 2.57
CA LEU A 394 20.79 -10.31 3.10
C LEU A 394 21.80 -9.22 2.71
N PRO A 395 22.76 -8.90 3.60
CA PRO A 395 23.76 -7.87 3.34
C PRO A 395 24.52 -8.12 2.03
N LYS A 396 24.85 -7.04 1.31
CA LYS A 396 25.60 -7.12 0.03
C LYS A 396 26.90 -7.90 0.18
N LYS A 397 27.61 -7.72 1.30
CA LYS A 397 28.87 -8.43 1.61
C LYS A 397 28.70 -9.95 1.60
N VAL A 398 27.59 -10.45 2.14
CA VAL A 398 27.28 -11.88 2.26
C VAL A 398 26.87 -12.48 0.91
N ARG A 399 26.12 -11.71 0.11
CA ARG A 399 25.74 -12.12 -1.25
C ARG A 399 26.89 -12.12 -2.24
N ALA A 400 27.92 -11.31 -1.99
CA ALA A 400 29.11 -11.22 -2.83
C ALA A 400 30.17 -12.27 -2.51
N ILE A 401 29.99 -13.09 -1.45
CA ILE A 401 30.89 -14.19 -1.15
C ILE A 401 30.74 -15.23 -2.27
N ILE A 402 31.71 -15.25 -3.18
CA ILE A 402 31.87 -16.28 -4.21
C ILE A 402 32.37 -17.54 -3.49
N THR A 403 31.53 -18.56 -3.38
CA THR A 403 31.90 -19.83 -2.74
C THR A 403 32.85 -20.61 -3.65
N ALA A 404 33.67 -21.52 -3.11
CA ALA A 404 34.60 -22.35 -3.90
C ALA A 404 33.90 -23.10 -5.06
N GLU A 405 32.65 -23.55 -4.87
CA GLU A 405 31.83 -24.15 -5.93
C GLU A 405 31.52 -23.20 -7.09
N GLN A 406 31.43 -21.90 -6.85
CA GLN A 406 31.18 -20.89 -7.87
C GLN A 406 32.45 -20.56 -8.64
N SER A 407 33.63 -20.56 -7.99
CA SER A 407 34.90 -20.58 -8.71
C SER A 407 35.09 -21.88 -9.51
N VAL A 408 34.62 -23.03 -9.01
CA VAL A 408 34.67 -24.31 -9.75
C VAL A 408 33.71 -24.30 -10.93
N MET A 409 32.44 -23.91 -10.77
CA MET A 409 31.47 -23.78 -11.87
C MET A 409 31.90 -22.73 -12.89
N VAL A 410 32.39 -21.57 -12.44
CA VAL A 410 32.95 -20.57 -13.36
C VAL A 410 34.19 -21.12 -14.05
N SER A 411 35.06 -21.87 -13.35
CA SER A 411 36.22 -22.51 -13.98
C SER A 411 35.83 -23.61 -14.96
N ILE A 412 34.79 -24.41 -14.69
CA ILE A 412 34.26 -25.45 -15.57
C ILE A 412 33.61 -24.80 -16.79
N ILE A 413 32.80 -23.76 -16.63
CA ILE A 413 32.18 -23.03 -17.74
C ILE A 413 33.25 -22.33 -18.59
N THR A 414 34.29 -21.76 -17.94
CA THR A 414 35.41 -21.14 -18.64
C THR A 414 36.27 -22.19 -19.35
N ALA A 415 36.46 -23.37 -18.74
CA ALA A 415 37.15 -24.51 -19.32
C ALA A 415 36.37 -25.09 -20.52
N GLU A 416 35.06 -25.29 -20.41
CA GLU A 416 34.18 -25.69 -21.50
C GLU A 416 34.18 -24.66 -22.63
N GLN A 417 34.02 -23.36 -22.33
CA GLN A 417 34.11 -22.30 -23.33
C GLN A 417 35.48 -22.27 -24.02
N SER A 418 36.57 -22.47 -23.27
CA SER A 418 37.91 -22.58 -23.84
C SER A 418 38.11 -23.85 -24.68
N PHE A 419 37.46 -24.95 -24.31
CA PHE A 419 37.47 -26.22 -25.05
C PHE A 419 36.67 -26.12 -26.36
N PHE A 420 35.50 -25.47 -26.34
CA PHE A 420 34.73 -25.17 -27.56
C PHE A 420 35.46 -24.16 -28.47
N ALA A 421 36.12 -23.15 -27.89
CA ALA A 421 36.92 -22.19 -28.66
C ALA A 421 38.14 -22.85 -29.32
N SER A 422 38.82 -23.78 -28.64
CA SER A 422 39.95 -24.51 -29.22
C SER A 422 39.53 -25.55 -30.25
N ARG A 423 38.33 -26.15 -30.12
CA ARG A 423 37.75 -27.04 -31.14
C ARG A 423 37.38 -26.31 -32.43
N ASN A 424 36.81 -25.11 -32.31
CA ASN A 424 36.55 -24.24 -33.47
C ASN A 424 37.84 -23.77 -34.16
N ILE A 425 38.92 -23.52 -33.42
CA ILE A 425 40.22 -23.20 -34.02
C ILE A 425 40.80 -24.42 -34.75
N SER A 426 40.65 -25.64 -34.22
CA SER A 426 41.11 -26.84 -34.92
C SER A 426 40.30 -27.22 -36.17
N GLN A 427 39.03 -26.78 -36.27
CA GLN A 427 38.22 -26.93 -37.48
C GLN A 427 38.52 -25.84 -38.52
N ASN A 428 38.89 -24.63 -38.10
CA ASN A 428 39.25 -23.56 -39.04
C ASN A 428 40.65 -23.70 -39.66
N VAL A 429 41.49 -24.63 -39.18
CA VAL A 429 42.82 -24.91 -39.77
C VAL A 429 42.74 -26.01 -40.86
N SER A 430 41.61 -26.70 -41.02
CA SER A 430 41.41 -27.67 -42.10
C SER A 430 40.74 -27.10 -43.36
N ASP A 431 40.21 -25.89 -43.30
CA ASP A 431 39.32 -25.34 -44.33
C ASP A 431 39.87 -24.03 -44.96
N GLU A 432 41.19 -23.79 -44.88
CA GLU A 432 41.86 -22.75 -45.68
C GLU A 432 42.10 -23.24 -47.12
N GLU A 433 41.04 -23.35 -47.92
CA GLU A 433 41.08 -23.30 -49.39
C GLU A 433 39.67 -22.95 -49.91
N GLU A 434 39.36 -21.66 -50.05
CA GLU A 434 38.67 -21.04 -51.20
C GLU A 434 38.06 -19.65 -50.87
N SER A 435 38.55 -18.65 -51.64
CA SER A 435 37.89 -17.45 -52.19
C SER A 435 37.20 -16.40 -51.29
N GLU A 436 37.82 -15.20 -51.25
CA GLU A 436 37.35 -13.91 -51.84
C GLU A 436 35.82 -13.63 -51.91
N ALA A 437 35.24 -12.45 -51.67
CA ALA A 437 35.69 -11.08 -51.37
C ALA A 437 34.47 -10.21 -50.97
N GLU A 438 34.73 -9.00 -50.45
CA GLU A 438 33.87 -7.79 -50.35
C GLU A 438 32.66 -7.84 -49.38
N ASP A 439 32.37 -6.90 -48.48
CA ASP A 439 32.73 -5.47 -48.40
C ASP A 439 32.67 -4.96 -46.94
N MET A 440 33.48 -3.94 -46.66
CA MET A 440 33.74 -3.29 -45.35
C MET A 440 32.76 -2.14 -45.00
N ASP A 441 32.61 -1.89 -43.69
CA ASP A 441 32.73 -0.57 -43.01
C ASP A 441 32.18 -0.70 -41.56
N ASP A 442 33.00 -0.94 -40.52
CA ASP A 442 33.89 -0.06 -39.72
C ASP A 442 33.10 0.89 -38.77
N PHE A 443 33.15 0.81 -37.42
CA PHE A 443 34.21 1.29 -36.50
C PHE A 443 33.90 0.83 -35.04
N SER A 444 34.67 -0.04 -34.36
CA SER A 444 35.88 0.16 -33.49
C SER A 444 35.62 0.81 -32.10
N TYR A 445 35.55 0.05 -30.98
CA TYR A 445 36.60 -0.48 -30.03
C TYR A 445 37.20 0.59 -29.07
N THR A 446 37.48 0.38 -27.76
CA THR A 446 38.37 -0.60 -27.09
C THR A 446 38.24 -0.55 -25.54
N GLU A 447 38.48 -1.67 -24.85
CA GLU A 447 39.47 -1.76 -23.75
C GLU A 447 39.93 -3.22 -23.53
N SER A 448 41.24 -3.41 -23.42
CA SER A 448 42.01 -4.66 -23.61
C SER A 448 42.22 -5.49 -22.31
N PRO A 449 42.46 -6.82 -22.39
CA PRO A 449 42.81 -7.65 -21.23
C PRO A 449 44.34 -7.73 -21.00
N PRO A 450 44.81 -8.00 -19.75
CA PRO A 450 46.24 -8.17 -19.48
C PRO A 450 46.75 -9.59 -19.82
N SER A 451 48.06 -9.62 -20.02
CA SER A 451 48.93 -10.65 -20.61
C SER A 451 49.01 -12.00 -19.90
N ARG A 452 49.25 -13.05 -20.70
CA ARG A 452 49.66 -14.42 -20.32
C ARG A 452 50.97 -14.44 -19.50
N THR A 453 51.00 -15.30 -18.47
CA THR A 453 52.24 -15.93 -17.97
C THR A 453 51.99 -17.37 -17.52
N ALA A 454 52.84 -18.27 -18.05
CA ALA A 454 53.32 -19.56 -17.55
C ALA A 454 52.32 -20.72 -17.28
N ALA A 455 52.44 -21.78 -18.09
CA ALA A 455 51.91 -23.12 -17.83
C ALA A 455 52.91 -23.96 -17.00
N PRO A 456 52.42 -24.90 -16.17
CA PRO A 456 53.16 -26.13 -15.85
C PRO A 456 52.30 -27.41 -16.06
N PRO A 457 52.92 -28.61 -16.01
CA PRO A 457 52.74 -29.63 -17.04
C PRO A 457 51.77 -30.79 -16.70
N GLY A 458 51.25 -31.38 -17.78
CA GLY A 458 50.95 -32.80 -18.02
C GLY A 458 50.46 -33.69 -16.88
N TYR A 459 49.23 -34.19 -17.03
CA TYR A 459 48.83 -35.52 -16.55
C TYR A 459 48.01 -36.23 -17.63
N GLU A 460 48.51 -37.40 -18.06
CA GLU A 460 47.85 -38.31 -19.01
C GLU A 460 46.54 -38.86 -18.45
N PHE A 461 45.48 -38.84 -19.27
CA PHE A 461 44.23 -39.53 -18.99
C PHE A 461 44.28 -40.94 -19.60
N LYS A 462 44.15 -41.97 -18.75
CA LYS A 462 43.85 -43.34 -19.17
C LYS A 462 42.37 -43.44 -19.55
N ASN A 463 42.10 -43.86 -20.78
CA ASN A 463 40.77 -44.25 -21.23
C ASN A 463 40.46 -45.67 -20.77
N ASP A 464 39.42 -45.85 -19.95
CA ASP A 464 38.75 -47.14 -19.81
C ASP A 464 37.29 -47.02 -20.25
N LYS A 465 36.88 -48.07 -20.97
CA LYS A 465 35.75 -48.18 -21.89
C LYS A 465 34.40 -48.15 -21.18
N LEU A 466 33.44 -47.48 -21.81
CA LEU A 466 32.00 -47.67 -21.56
C LEU A 466 31.54 -48.93 -22.30
N GLU A 467 31.06 -49.92 -21.54
CA GLU A 467 30.29 -51.05 -22.08
C GLU A 467 28.83 -50.63 -22.28
N GLU A 468 28.35 -50.95 -23.48
CA GLU A 468 26.98 -50.82 -23.95
C GLU A 468 26.22 -52.09 -23.57
N SER A 469 25.04 -51.96 -22.93
CA SER A 469 24.10 -53.08 -22.81
C SER A 469 22.68 -52.62 -23.14
N THR A 470 22.22 -53.13 -24.28
CA THR A 470 20.89 -53.12 -24.86
C THR A 470 19.83 -53.78 -23.96
N SER A 471 18.58 -53.31 -24.01
CA SER A 471 17.42 -54.05 -24.60
C SER A 471 16.05 -53.59 -24.08
N ASN A 472 15.19 -53.33 -25.06
CA ASN A 472 13.80 -53.76 -25.24
C ASN A 472 12.64 -53.32 -24.32
N ASP A 473 11.71 -52.65 -25.02
CA ASP A 473 10.29 -53.00 -25.21
C ASP A 473 9.23 -52.65 -24.14
N ASN A 474 8.38 -51.72 -24.59
CA ASN A 474 6.92 -51.81 -24.69
C ASN A 474 5.99 -51.39 -23.54
N GLU A 475 4.89 -50.79 -24.03
CA GLU A 475 3.57 -50.58 -23.45
C GLU A 475 3.47 -49.54 -22.33
N SER A 476 2.41 -48.74 -22.21
CA SER A 476 1.28 -48.29 -23.04
C SER A 476 0.50 -47.35 -22.11
N ASP A 477 -0.27 -46.41 -22.68
CA ASP A 477 -1.43 -45.73 -22.11
C ASP A 477 -1.52 -45.43 -20.60
N PHE A 478 -1.69 -44.15 -20.25
CA PHE A 478 -2.90 -43.73 -19.51
C PHE A 478 -3.03 -42.20 -19.56
N ASN A 479 -4.06 -41.75 -20.30
CA ASN A 479 -4.69 -40.44 -20.15
C ASN A 479 -5.50 -40.39 -18.85
N PHE A 480 -5.38 -39.30 -18.08
CA PHE A 480 -6.48 -38.45 -17.59
C PHE A 480 -5.94 -37.14 -17.01
#